data_AF-A0A951EDN6-F1
#
_entry.id   AF-A0A951EDN6-F1
#
_cell.length_a   1.000
_cell.length_b   1.000
_cell.length_c   1.000
_cell.angle_alpha   90.00
_cell.angle_beta   90.00
_cell.angle_gamma   90.00
#
_symmetry.space_group_name_H-M   'P 1'
#
loop_
_entity.id
_entity.type
_entity.pdbx_description
1 polymer ?
#
loop_
_entity_poly.entity_id
_entity_poly.type
_entity_poly.pdbx_seq_one_letter_code
_entity_poly.pdbx_strand_id
1 'polypeptide(L)'
;MSTKEEMIAVWEEHLKREFITREPDAPPQTMTADAIVNHVPTMTGGVGIAEVRQFYREHMVTVNPNDLEIMPVSRTVGDDAIVDELVVSFTHSRVMDYLLPGIAATGKRVQIPVVSVVHFRDGKIASERVYWDQASVLVQVGALDAADLPVAGVEIALKVLDPNLPSNTLIDRLS
;
A
#
# COMPACT_ATOMS: atom_id res chain seq x y z
N MET A 1 26.58 3.65 -6.71
CA MET A 1 25.14 3.59 -7.06
C MET A 1 24.83 2.15 -7.41
N SER A 2 23.74 1.62 -6.89
CA SER A 2 23.30 0.26 -7.22
C SER A 2 22.77 0.21 -8.65
N THR A 3 22.90 -0.94 -9.30
CA THR A 3 22.25 -1.12 -10.61
C THR A 3 20.75 -1.24 -10.45
N LYS A 4 20.01 -1.08 -11.55
CA LYS A 4 18.55 -1.26 -11.55
C LYS A 4 18.16 -2.68 -11.16
N GLU A 5 18.92 -3.68 -11.63
CA GLU A 5 18.71 -5.08 -11.28
C GLU A 5 18.93 -5.33 -9.77
N GLU A 6 19.93 -4.70 -9.16
CA GLU A 6 20.17 -4.80 -7.72
C GLU A 6 19.03 -4.17 -6.90
N MET A 7 18.55 -2.98 -7.30
CA MET A 7 17.41 -2.35 -6.63
C MET A 7 16.15 -3.21 -6.72
N ILE A 8 15.87 -3.77 -7.90
CA ILE A 8 14.75 -4.70 -8.11
C ILE A 8 14.91 -5.92 -7.19
N ALA A 9 16.09 -6.55 -7.15
CA ALA A 9 16.31 -7.72 -6.32
C ALA A 9 16.10 -7.44 -4.82
N VAL A 10 16.59 -6.30 -4.32
CA VAL A 10 16.38 -5.89 -2.93
C VAL A 10 14.90 -5.63 -2.65
N TRP A 11 14.18 -5.00 -3.59
CA TRP A 11 12.77 -4.72 -3.44
C TRP A 11 11.89 -5.98 -3.46
N GLU A 12 12.15 -6.90 -4.38
CA GLU A 12 11.43 -8.18 -4.44
C GLU A 12 11.64 -9.01 -3.18
N GLU A 13 12.86 -9.04 -2.65
CA GLU A 13 13.15 -9.73 -1.39
C GLU A 13 12.45 -9.05 -0.20
N HIS A 14 12.35 -7.71 -0.21
CA HIS A 14 11.58 -6.96 0.78
C HIS A 14 10.09 -7.34 0.74
N LEU A 15 9.44 -7.24 -0.43
CA LEU A 15 8.03 -7.58 -0.62
C LEU A 15 7.73 -9.03 -0.26
N LYS A 16 8.61 -9.96 -0.62
CA LYS A 16 8.49 -11.37 -0.25
C LYS A 16 8.44 -11.56 1.27
N ARG A 17 9.25 -10.82 2.02
CA ARG A 17 9.28 -10.90 3.49
C ARG A 17 8.01 -10.35 4.13
N GLU A 18 7.46 -9.28 3.57
CA GLU A 18 6.24 -8.66 4.11
C GLU A 18 4.99 -9.47 3.81
N PHE A 19 4.83 -9.93 2.57
CA PHE A 19 3.54 -10.45 2.09
C PHE A 19 3.50 -11.97 1.94
N ILE A 20 4.64 -12.61 1.65
CA ILE A 20 4.71 -14.06 1.38
C ILE A 20 5.16 -14.81 2.64
N THR A 21 6.35 -14.52 3.15
CA THR A 21 6.89 -15.22 4.34
C THR A 21 6.41 -14.61 5.64
N ARG A 22 5.93 -13.36 5.60
CA ARG A 22 5.37 -12.61 6.74
C ARG A 22 6.31 -12.60 7.94
N GLU A 23 7.57 -12.26 7.70
CA GLU A 23 8.64 -12.24 8.69
C GLU A 23 8.83 -10.82 9.26
N PRO A 24 8.30 -10.48 10.44
CA PRO A 24 8.33 -9.09 10.93
C PRO A 24 9.73 -8.54 11.22
N ASP A 25 10.73 -9.41 11.44
CA ASP A 25 12.11 -9.02 11.77
C ASP A 25 13.05 -8.98 10.56
N ALA A 26 12.61 -9.45 9.39
CA ALA A 26 13.42 -9.59 8.19
C ALA A 26 13.45 -8.34 7.27
N PRO A 27 12.38 -7.54 7.10
CA PRO A 27 12.39 -6.31 6.30
C PRO A 27 13.52 -5.35 6.69
N PRO A 28 13.85 -5.14 7.99
CA PRO A 28 14.95 -4.28 8.40
C PRO A 28 16.32 -4.56 7.77
N GLN A 29 16.57 -5.78 7.28
CA GLN A 29 17.86 -6.14 6.69
C GLN A 29 18.07 -5.50 5.30
N THR A 30 16.97 -5.24 4.59
CA THR A 30 16.96 -4.62 3.25
C THR A 30 17.00 -3.09 3.31
N MET A 31 16.91 -2.51 4.51
CA MET A 31 16.75 -1.07 4.72
C MET A 31 17.98 -0.42 5.37
N THR A 32 18.16 0.88 5.18
CA THR A 32 19.19 1.66 5.87
C THR A 32 18.84 1.83 7.36
N ALA A 33 19.82 2.20 8.20
CA ALA A 33 19.59 2.35 9.64
C ALA A 33 18.62 3.49 10.00
N ASP A 34 18.55 4.51 9.14
CA ASP A 34 17.72 5.70 9.21
C ASP A 34 16.51 5.63 8.26
N ALA A 35 16.12 4.43 7.82
CA ALA A 35 15.05 4.27 6.84
C ALA A 35 13.70 4.81 7.33
N ILE A 36 12.90 5.33 6.40
CA ILE A 36 11.58 5.90 6.69
C ILE A 36 10.51 5.11 5.96
N VAL A 37 9.47 4.68 6.68
CA VAL A 37 8.25 4.14 6.09
C VAL A 37 7.13 5.13 6.38
N ASN A 38 6.37 5.51 5.35
CA ASN A 38 5.21 6.37 5.51
C ASN A 38 4.05 5.91 4.61
N HIS A 39 3.03 5.38 5.23
CA HIS A 39 1.71 5.22 4.67
C HIS A 39 0.98 6.56 4.69
N VAL A 40 1.09 7.28 3.58
CA VAL A 40 0.76 8.71 3.52
C VAL A 40 -0.67 9.04 3.97
N PRO A 41 -1.72 8.30 3.56
CA PRO A 41 -3.09 8.68 3.90
C PRO A 41 -3.45 8.53 5.38
N THR A 42 -2.73 7.69 6.14
CA THR A 42 -2.97 7.47 7.57
C THR A 42 -1.82 7.94 8.45
N MET A 43 -0.71 8.39 7.85
CA MET A 43 0.54 8.76 8.53
C MET A 43 1.09 7.64 9.43
N THR A 44 0.84 6.38 9.08
CA THR A 44 1.39 5.24 9.80
C THR A 44 2.73 4.83 9.19
N GLY A 45 3.59 4.18 9.98
CA GLY A 45 4.95 3.84 9.58
C GLY A 45 5.95 4.08 10.71
N GLY A 46 7.16 4.52 10.37
CA GLY A 46 8.21 4.79 11.34
C GLY A 46 9.43 5.48 10.73
N VAL A 47 10.21 6.15 11.59
CA VAL A 47 11.48 6.80 11.23
C VAL A 47 12.64 6.11 11.94
N GLY A 48 13.59 5.62 11.15
CA GLY A 48 14.69 4.80 11.63
C GLY A 48 14.30 3.34 11.88
N ILE A 49 15.29 2.47 11.83
CA ILE A 49 15.07 1.02 11.77
C ILE A 49 14.37 0.43 13.00
N ALA A 50 14.47 1.10 14.15
CA ALA A 50 13.79 0.67 15.38
C ALA A 50 12.28 0.85 15.29
N GLU A 51 11.82 2.05 14.89
CA GLU A 51 10.39 2.34 14.71
C GLU A 51 9.81 1.54 13.56
N VAL A 52 10.53 1.44 12.43
CA VAL A 52 10.10 0.64 11.27
C VAL A 52 9.91 -0.83 11.64
N ARG A 53 10.83 -1.42 12.42
CA ARG A 53 10.68 -2.81 12.90
C ARG A 53 9.47 -2.97 13.80
N GLN A 54 9.25 -2.03 14.73
CA GLN A 54 8.08 -2.07 15.60
C GLN A 54 6.80 -1.99 14.78
N PHE A 55 6.73 -1.04 13.85
CA PHE A 55 5.61 -0.86 12.95
C PHE A 55 5.27 -2.13 12.17
N TYR A 56 6.24 -2.75 11.49
CA TYR A 56 5.98 -3.98 10.74
C TYR A 56 5.51 -5.13 11.61
N ARG A 57 6.11 -5.29 12.80
CA ARG A 57 5.75 -6.35 13.74
C ARG A 57 4.33 -6.20 14.28
N GLU A 58 3.99 -5.00 14.72
CA GLU A 58 2.77 -4.75 15.51
C GLU A 58 1.57 -4.38 14.64
N HIS A 59 1.81 -3.70 13.52
CA HIS A 59 0.75 -3.00 12.78
C HIS A 59 0.59 -3.40 11.33
N MET A 60 1.47 -4.19 10.72
CA MET A 60 1.37 -4.51 9.28
C MET A 60 1.45 -6.00 8.98
N VAL A 61 2.61 -6.62 9.16
CA VAL A 61 2.88 -7.99 8.69
C VAL A 61 1.98 -9.03 9.39
N THR A 62 1.72 -8.83 10.68
CA THR A 62 0.97 -9.79 11.52
C THR A 62 -0.54 -9.62 11.46
N VAL A 63 -1.02 -8.47 10.97
CA VAL A 63 -2.45 -8.12 10.96
C VAL A 63 -3.10 -8.30 9.60
N ASN A 64 -2.31 -8.47 8.54
CA ASN A 64 -2.80 -8.71 7.19
C ASN A 64 -3.72 -9.94 7.11
N PRO A 65 -4.89 -9.82 6.46
CA PRO A 65 -5.80 -10.94 6.26
C PRO A 65 -5.18 -12.01 5.36
N ASN A 66 -5.72 -13.23 5.43
CA ASN A 66 -5.17 -14.37 4.69
C ASN A 66 -5.44 -14.28 3.18
N ASP A 67 -6.49 -13.55 2.79
CA ASP A 67 -6.90 -13.35 1.39
C ASP A 67 -6.37 -12.03 0.79
N LEU A 68 -5.33 -11.45 1.40
CA LEU A 68 -4.64 -10.29 0.85
C LEU A 68 -3.90 -10.70 -0.42
N GLU A 69 -4.22 -10.01 -1.50
CA GLU A 69 -3.66 -10.19 -2.84
C GLU A 69 -3.09 -8.87 -3.33
N ILE A 70 -1.93 -8.91 -3.96
CA ILE A 70 -1.28 -7.76 -4.59
C ILE A 70 -1.15 -8.09 -6.07
N MET A 71 -1.78 -7.28 -6.92
CA MET A 71 -1.66 -7.38 -8.36
C MET A 71 -0.83 -6.22 -8.90
N PRO A 72 0.37 -6.48 -9.46
CA PRO A 72 1.16 -5.44 -10.10
C PRO A 72 0.46 -4.88 -11.34
N VAL A 73 0.46 -3.56 -11.48
CA VAL A 73 -0.07 -2.85 -12.66
C VAL A 73 1.07 -2.33 -13.50
N SER A 74 1.98 -1.58 -12.89
CA SER A 74 3.15 -1.04 -13.56
C SER A 74 4.31 -0.85 -12.58
N ARG A 75 5.53 -0.84 -13.12
CA ARG A 75 6.76 -0.54 -12.37
C ARG A 75 7.63 0.38 -13.20
N THR A 76 8.10 1.46 -12.58
CA THR A 76 9.10 2.37 -13.15
C THR A 76 10.37 2.32 -12.30
N VAL A 77 11.51 2.10 -12.95
CA VAL A 77 12.82 2.01 -12.27
C VAL A 77 13.73 3.16 -12.70
N GLY A 78 13.91 4.10 -11.79
CA GLY A 78 14.83 5.23 -11.91
C GLY A 78 16.27 4.85 -11.61
N ASP A 79 17.10 5.84 -11.31
CA ASP A 79 18.52 5.63 -10.95
C ASP A 79 18.70 5.29 -9.47
N ASP A 80 17.80 5.78 -8.61
CA ASP A 80 17.82 5.61 -7.16
C ASP A 80 16.43 5.33 -6.57
N ALA A 81 15.44 5.04 -7.41
CA ALA A 81 14.06 4.81 -6.97
C ALA A 81 13.32 3.78 -7.81
N ILE A 82 12.41 3.07 -7.16
CA ILE A 82 11.37 2.25 -7.79
C ILE A 82 10.01 2.88 -7.47
N VAL A 83 9.17 3.01 -8.49
CA VAL A 83 7.76 3.38 -8.34
C VAL A 83 6.91 2.23 -8.83
N ASP A 84 6.16 1.62 -7.92
CA ASP A 84 5.22 0.54 -8.21
C ASP A 84 3.79 1.06 -8.13
N GLU A 85 3.01 0.73 -9.16
CA GLU A 85 1.56 0.83 -9.16
C GLU A 85 0.98 -0.57 -9.00
N LEU A 86 0.12 -0.73 -8.00
CA LEU A 86 -0.42 -2.01 -7.56
C LEU A 86 -1.93 -1.87 -7.36
N VAL A 87 -2.67 -2.97 -7.49
CA VAL A 87 -4.00 -3.09 -6.90
C VAL A 87 -3.94 -4.10 -5.77
N VAL A 88 -4.28 -3.65 -4.56
CA VAL A 88 -4.33 -4.48 -3.36
C VAL A 88 -5.78 -4.84 -3.07
N SER A 89 -6.05 -6.13 -2.89
CA SER A 89 -7.40 -6.65 -2.63
C SER A 89 -7.41 -7.56 -1.42
N PHE A 90 -8.39 -7.40 -0.53
CA PHE A 90 -8.50 -8.21 0.69
C PHE A 90 -9.89 -8.11 1.30
N THR A 91 -10.26 -9.04 2.18
CA THR A 91 -11.43 -8.91 3.05
C THR A 91 -11.00 -8.29 4.37
N HIS A 92 -11.64 -7.19 4.81
CA HIS A 92 -11.38 -6.53 6.10
C HIS A 92 -11.90 -7.38 7.28
N SER A 93 -11.29 -8.55 7.45
CA SER A 93 -11.64 -9.61 8.40
C SER A 93 -10.91 -9.51 9.74
N ARG A 94 -9.95 -8.59 9.83
CA ARG A 94 -9.14 -8.29 11.02
C ARG A 94 -8.94 -6.78 11.12
N VAL A 95 -8.60 -6.29 12.30
CA VAL A 95 -8.20 -4.88 12.49
C VAL A 95 -6.90 -4.64 11.75
N MET A 96 -6.88 -3.66 10.85
CA MET A 96 -5.72 -3.25 10.06
C MET A 96 -5.48 -1.75 10.32
N ASP A 97 -4.94 -1.43 11.49
CA ASP A 97 -4.80 -0.05 11.97
C ASP A 97 -3.83 0.80 11.12
N TYR A 98 -2.89 0.18 10.42
CA TYR A 98 -2.08 0.88 9.42
C TYR A 98 -2.92 1.49 8.27
N LEU A 99 -4.04 0.86 7.91
CA LEU A 99 -4.90 1.25 6.79
C LEU A 99 -6.19 1.95 7.26
N LEU A 100 -6.78 1.44 8.34
CA LEU A 100 -8.08 1.85 8.88
C LEU A 100 -7.98 2.02 10.41
N PRO A 101 -7.20 3.00 10.89
CA PRO A 101 -7.00 3.21 12.33
C PRO A 101 -8.33 3.47 13.03
N GLY A 102 -8.61 2.67 14.07
CA GLY A 102 -9.82 2.78 14.88
C GLY A 102 -11.07 2.10 14.30
N ILE A 103 -10.99 1.44 13.15
CA ILE A 103 -12.13 0.75 12.53
C ILE A 103 -12.00 -0.76 12.76
N ALA A 104 -13.03 -1.36 13.37
CA ALA A 104 -13.10 -2.79 13.58
C ALA A 104 -13.26 -3.56 12.25
N ALA A 105 -12.92 -4.85 12.26
CA ALA A 105 -13.13 -5.73 11.10
C ALA A 105 -14.58 -5.64 10.60
N THR A 106 -14.77 -5.17 9.37
CA THR A 106 -16.11 -4.95 8.79
C THR A 106 -16.60 -6.14 7.97
N GLY A 107 -15.71 -7.10 7.64
CA GLY A 107 -16.00 -8.24 6.79
C GLY A 107 -16.24 -7.90 5.32
N LYS A 108 -16.05 -6.64 4.92
CA LYS A 108 -16.26 -6.20 3.53
C LYS A 108 -14.99 -6.42 2.70
N ARG A 109 -15.18 -6.75 1.42
CA ARG A 109 -14.10 -6.81 0.44
C ARG A 109 -13.68 -5.39 0.09
N VAL A 110 -12.37 -5.18 0.04
CA VAL A 110 -11.72 -3.93 -0.37
C VAL A 110 -10.85 -4.23 -1.59
N GLN A 111 -10.87 -3.34 -2.59
CA GLN A 111 -9.90 -3.28 -3.67
C GLN A 111 -9.45 -1.83 -3.85
N ILE A 112 -8.15 -1.59 -3.79
CA ILE A 112 -7.58 -0.24 -3.82
C ILE A 112 -6.33 -0.18 -4.70
N PRO A 113 -6.23 0.80 -5.62
CA PRO A 113 -4.97 1.18 -6.21
C PRO A 113 -4.03 1.72 -5.14
N VAL A 114 -2.78 1.29 -5.21
CA VAL A 114 -1.71 1.70 -4.31
C VAL A 114 -0.50 2.09 -5.16
N VAL A 115 0.15 3.19 -4.80
CA VAL A 115 1.45 3.58 -5.36
C VAL A 115 2.49 3.49 -4.25
N SER A 116 3.52 2.66 -4.43
CA SER A 116 4.70 2.64 -3.55
C SER A 116 5.86 3.34 -4.24
N VAL A 117 6.44 4.34 -3.56
CA VAL A 117 7.63 5.06 -4.00
C VAL A 117 8.78 4.71 -3.07
N VAL A 118 9.71 3.92 -3.57
CA VAL A 118 10.81 3.33 -2.81
C VAL A 118 12.12 3.95 -3.28
N HIS A 119 12.82 4.64 -2.38
CA HIS A 119 14.16 5.19 -2.67
C HIS A 119 15.24 4.30 -2.10
N PHE A 120 16.34 4.24 -2.83
CA PHE A 120 17.51 3.45 -2.51
C PHE A 120 18.70 4.36 -2.19
N ARG A 121 19.52 3.92 -1.24
CA ARG A 121 20.83 4.49 -0.95
C ARG A 121 21.76 3.36 -0.54
N ASP A 122 22.94 3.34 -1.16
CA ASP A 122 23.98 2.33 -0.88
C ASP A 122 23.47 0.87 -0.97
N GLY A 123 22.60 0.59 -1.95
CA GLY A 123 22.04 -0.74 -2.19
C GLY A 123 20.97 -1.19 -1.19
N LYS A 124 20.42 -0.26 -0.42
CA LYS A 124 19.36 -0.52 0.54
C LYS A 124 18.22 0.47 0.41
N ILE A 125 17.05 0.10 0.90
CA ILE A 125 15.87 0.97 0.94
C ILE A 125 16.10 2.05 2.01
N ALA A 126 16.13 3.30 1.58
CA ALA A 126 16.26 4.47 2.44
C ALA A 126 14.90 5.08 2.81
N SER A 127 13.90 4.97 1.92
CA SER A 127 12.54 5.36 2.26
C SER A 127 11.51 4.64 1.42
N GLU A 128 10.38 4.34 2.02
CA GLU A 128 9.16 3.92 1.35
C GLU A 128 8.03 4.91 1.66
N ARG A 129 7.34 5.36 0.62
CA ARG A 129 6.11 6.14 0.75
C ARG A 129 4.99 5.47 -0.04
N VAL A 130 3.92 5.14 0.66
CA VAL A 130 2.78 4.42 0.09
C VAL A 130 1.58 5.33 0.04
N TYR A 131 0.96 5.44 -1.14
CA TYR A 131 -0.17 6.30 -1.42
C TYR A 131 -1.37 5.46 -1.84
N TRP A 132 -2.56 5.86 -1.39
CA TRP A 132 -3.84 5.33 -1.84
C TRP A 132 -4.95 6.37 -1.58
N ASP A 133 -6.15 6.14 -2.10
CA ASP A 133 -7.31 6.97 -1.81
C ASP A 133 -8.06 6.46 -0.57
N GLN A 134 -7.88 7.13 0.56
CA GLN A 134 -8.51 6.76 1.82
C GLN A 134 -10.03 6.93 1.82
N ALA A 135 -10.57 7.92 1.08
CA ALA A 135 -12.01 8.13 1.04
C ALA A 135 -12.70 6.92 0.38
N SER A 136 -12.14 6.42 -0.72
CA SER A 136 -12.64 5.22 -1.38
C SER A 136 -12.54 3.98 -0.50
N VAL A 137 -11.47 3.82 0.30
CA VAL A 137 -11.38 2.71 1.28
C VAL A 137 -12.52 2.83 2.32
N LEU A 138 -12.72 4.02 2.89
CA LEU A 138 -13.74 4.27 3.91
C LEU A 138 -15.16 4.01 3.39
N VAL A 139 -15.44 4.36 2.13
CA VAL A 139 -16.70 4.02 1.45
C VAL A 139 -16.87 2.52 1.33
N GLN A 140 -15.84 1.80 0.84
CA GLN A 140 -15.90 0.35 0.67
C GLN A 140 -16.15 -0.38 1.99
N VAL A 141 -15.55 0.08 3.11
CA VAL A 141 -15.82 -0.51 4.43
C VAL A 141 -17.13 0.01 5.07
N GLY A 142 -17.76 1.03 4.49
CA GLY A 142 -18.99 1.66 4.97
C GLY A 142 -18.81 2.56 6.19
N ALA A 143 -17.60 3.09 6.39
CA ALA A 143 -17.32 4.13 7.37
C ALA A 143 -17.58 5.55 6.81
N LEU A 144 -17.73 5.68 5.49
CA LEU A 144 -18.08 6.92 4.80
C LEU A 144 -19.26 6.67 3.85
N ASP A 145 -20.26 7.54 3.88
CA ASP A 145 -21.35 7.54 2.90
C ASP A 145 -20.96 8.38 1.68
N ALA A 146 -21.01 7.78 0.49
CA ALA A 146 -20.65 8.41 -0.78
C ALA A 146 -21.81 9.19 -1.42
N ALA A 147 -23.00 9.22 -0.81
CA ALA A 147 -24.20 9.80 -1.40
C ALA A 147 -23.97 11.23 -1.92
N ASP A 148 -23.34 12.11 -1.16
CA ASP A 148 -23.16 13.51 -1.56
C ASP A 148 -21.68 13.88 -1.77
N LEU A 149 -20.81 12.88 -1.97
CA LEU A 149 -19.37 13.07 -2.09
C LEU A 149 -18.88 12.63 -3.49
N PRO A 150 -17.88 13.32 -4.06
CA PRO A 150 -17.24 12.93 -5.31
C PRO A 150 -16.22 11.80 -5.08
N VAL A 151 -16.66 10.68 -4.51
CA VAL A 151 -15.82 9.52 -4.17
C VAL A 151 -16.30 8.31 -4.95
N ALA A 152 -15.38 7.67 -5.67
CA ALA A 152 -15.72 6.58 -6.59
C ALA A 152 -15.82 5.21 -5.91
N GLY A 153 -15.13 4.94 -4.79
CA GLY A 153 -15.29 3.66 -4.09
C GLY A 153 -14.43 2.54 -4.68
N VAL A 154 -15.00 1.38 -5.03
CA VAL A 154 -14.24 0.25 -5.60
C VAL A 154 -13.88 0.48 -7.07
N GLU A 155 -14.64 1.36 -7.72
CA GLU A 155 -14.58 1.71 -9.12
C GLU A 155 -13.20 2.27 -9.51
N ILE A 156 -12.47 2.89 -8.59
CA ILE A 156 -11.08 3.34 -8.84
C ILE A 156 -10.15 2.17 -9.13
N ALA A 157 -10.31 1.04 -8.43
CA ALA A 157 -9.50 -0.16 -8.67
C ALA A 157 -9.90 -0.78 -10.00
N LEU A 158 -11.19 -0.94 -10.24
CA LEU A 158 -11.70 -1.53 -11.47
C LEU A 158 -11.26 -0.75 -12.71
N LYS A 159 -11.29 0.59 -12.67
CA LYS A 159 -10.88 1.44 -13.79
C LYS A 159 -9.36 1.40 -14.07
N VAL A 160 -8.53 1.20 -13.04
CA VAL A 160 -7.08 0.96 -13.21
C VAL A 160 -6.85 -0.36 -13.94
N LEU A 161 -7.63 -1.40 -13.60
CA LEU A 161 -7.48 -2.74 -14.19
C LEU A 161 -8.10 -2.88 -15.58
N ASP A 162 -9.20 -2.19 -15.84
CA ASP A 162 -9.86 -2.14 -17.14
C ASP A 162 -10.06 -0.68 -17.60
N PRO A 163 -9.17 -0.17 -18.48
CA PRO A 163 -9.29 1.19 -18.97
C PRO A 163 -10.54 1.42 -19.84
N ASN A 164 -11.26 0.37 -20.24
CA ASN A 164 -12.48 0.49 -21.05
C ASN A 164 -13.75 0.77 -20.23
N LEU A 165 -13.70 0.68 -18.90
CA LEU A 165 -14.85 1.04 -18.06
C LEU A 165 -15.24 2.52 -18.24
N PRO A 166 -16.52 2.90 -18.09
CA PRO A 166 -16.95 4.28 -18.31
C PRO A 166 -16.18 5.30 -17.47
N SER A 167 -15.81 6.42 -18.09
CA SER A 167 -15.30 7.62 -17.40
C SER A 167 -16.46 8.58 -17.12
N ASN A 168 -16.22 9.60 -16.29
CA ASN A 168 -17.12 10.74 -16.03
C ASN A 168 -18.43 10.45 -15.29
N THR A 169 -18.65 9.23 -14.78
CA THR A 169 -19.89 8.87 -14.06
C THR A 169 -20.20 9.78 -12.86
N LEU A 170 -19.18 10.25 -12.13
CA LEU A 170 -19.36 11.21 -11.02
C LEU A 170 -19.64 12.65 -11.50
N ILE A 171 -19.18 13.03 -12.69
CA ILE A 171 -19.48 14.34 -13.29
C ILE A 171 -20.96 14.36 -13.72
N ASP A 172 -21.40 13.32 -14.43
CA ASP A 172 -22.76 13.19 -14.97
C ASP A 172 -23.82 13.01 -13.87
N ARG A 173 -23.42 12.58 -12.66
CA ARG A 173 -24.31 12.49 -11.49
C ARG A 173 -24.77 13.86 -10.98
N LEU A 174 -23.96 14.90 -11.22
CA LEU A 174 -24.22 16.25 -10.74
C LEU A 174 -25.00 17.11 -11.76
N SER A 175 -25.33 16.55 -12.93
CA SER A 175 -26.09 17.23 -14.00
C SER A 175 -27.57 16.89 -14.01
#